data_AF-H9FGF2-F1
#
_entry.id   AF-H9FGF2-F1
#
_cell.length_a   1.000
_cell.length_b   1.000
_cell.length_c   1.000
_cell.angle_alpha   90.00
_cell.angle_beta   90.00
_cell.angle_gamma   90.00
#
_symmetry.space_group_name_H-M   'P 1'
#
loop_
_entity.id
_entity.type
_entity.pdbx_description
1 polymer ?
#
loop_
_entity_poly.entity_id
_entity_poly.type
_entity_poly.pdbx_seq_one_letter_code
_entity_poly.pdbx_strand_id
1 'polypeptide(L)'
;KAAGFPTSSVCRTKGDNTASLVSIDSGSEIKSYLVRLLTYLPGRPIAEIPISPQLLYEIGKLAAKLDKTLQKFHHPKLSSLHRKNFIWNLKNVPLLEKYLYVLGQNRNREIVEHVIHLFKEEVMTKLSHFRECIN
;
A
#
# COMPACT_ATOMS: atom_id res chain seq x y z
N LYS A 1 7.51 19.67 -8.63
CA LYS A 1 8.95 19.29 -8.62
C LYS A 1 9.11 18.01 -7.79
N ALA A 2 9.92 17.05 -8.22
CA ALA A 2 10.11 15.80 -7.47
C ALA A 2 10.68 16.10 -6.07
N ALA A 3 10.15 15.44 -5.03
CA ALA A 3 10.52 15.69 -3.64
C ALA A 3 11.85 15.02 -3.20
N GLY A 4 12.57 14.42 -4.15
CA GLY A 4 13.90 13.85 -3.95
C GLY A 4 13.93 12.56 -3.13
N PHE A 5 12.87 11.76 -3.17
CA PHE A 5 12.90 10.41 -2.61
C PHE A 5 13.62 9.45 -3.57
N PRO A 6 14.47 8.55 -3.06
CA PRO A 6 15.05 7.49 -3.86
C PRO A 6 13.95 6.50 -4.24
N THR A 7 13.50 6.54 -5.49
CA THR A 7 12.46 5.66 -6.01
C THR A 7 12.90 5.06 -7.34
N SER A 8 12.53 3.80 -7.58
CA SER A 8 12.64 3.23 -8.92
C SER A 8 11.86 4.08 -9.92
N SER A 9 12.43 4.26 -11.11
CA SER A 9 11.82 4.95 -12.23
C SER A 9 11.27 3.94 -13.24
N VAL A 10 10.36 4.39 -14.09
CA VAL A 10 9.66 3.51 -15.04
C VAL A 10 10.47 3.43 -16.32
N CYS A 11 10.82 2.22 -16.73
CA CYS A 11 11.43 1.97 -18.03
C CYS A 11 10.30 1.92 -19.07
N ARG A 12 10.34 2.82 -20.05
CA ARG A 12 9.33 2.86 -21.11
C ARG A 12 9.51 1.70 -22.07
N THR A 13 8.39 1.26 -22.65
CA THR A 13 8.38 0.20 -23.66
C THR A 13 8.92 0.73 -24.98
N LYS A 14 9.18 -0.14 -25.97
CA LYS A 14 9.59 0.30 -27.33
C LYS A 14 8.57 1.25 -27.98
N GLY A 15 7.29 1.15 -27.61
CA GLY A 15 6.21 2.04 -28.06
C GLY A 15 5.98 3.23 -27.14
N ASP A 16 6.97 3.59 -26.30
CA ASP A 16 6.94 4.75 -25.39
C ASP A 16 5.83 4.72 -24.30
N ASN A 17 5.26 3.55 -24.03
CA ASN A 17 4.24 3.37 -22.99
C ASN A 17 4.86 3.07 -21.62
N THR A 18 4.13 3.34 -20.54
CA THR A 18 4.57 3.05 -19.15
C THR A 18 4.29 1.61 -18.70
N ALA A 19 3.56 0.84 -19.49
CA ALA A 19 3.22 -0.55 -19.27
C ALA A 19 2.85 -1.20 -20.62
N SER A 20 2.88 -2.53 -20.68
CA SER A 20 2.44 -3.33 -21.82
C SER A 20 1.45 -4.38 -21.38
N LEU A 21 0.40 -4.62 -22.17
CA LEU A 21 -0.45 -5.80 -22.02
C LEU A 21 0.21 -6.97 -22.77
N VAL A 22 0.42 -8.08 -22.07
CA VAL A 22 1.03 -9.30 -22.62
C VAL A 22 0.03 -10.43 -22.48
N SER A 23 -0.37 -11.04 -23.59
CA SER A 23 -1.28 -12.19 -23.59
C SER A 23 -0.48 -13.48 -23.71
N ILE A 24 -0.79 -14.45 -22.85
CA ILE A 24 -0.18 -15.78 -22.83
C ILE A 24 -1.29 -16.79 -23.09
N ASP A 25 -1.10 -17.59 -24.14
CA ASP A 25 -1.97 -18.72 -24.45
C ASP A 25 -1.42 -19.98 -23.76
N SER A 26 -2.23 -20.58 -22.90
CA SER A 26 -1.89 -21.80 -22.15
C SER A 26 -2.41 -23.07 -22.85
N GLY A 27 -3.03 -22.94 -24.03
CA GLY A 27 -3.74 -24.00 -24.75
C GLY A 27 -5.18 -24.23 -24.26
N SER A 28 -5.48 -23.93 -22.99
CA SER A 28 -6.83 -24.00 -22.41
C SER A 28 -7.51 -22.63 -22.25
N GLU A 29 -6.72 -21.55 -22.18
CA GLU A 29 -7.20 -20.18 -21.98
C GLU A 29 -6.12 -19.18 -22.40
N ILE A 30 -6.56 -18.05 -22.98
CA ILE A 30 -5.70 -16.88 -23.20
C ILE A 30 -5.86 -15.93 -22.01
N LYS A 31 -4.79 -15.72 -21.27
CA LYS A 31 -4.75 -14.75 -20.15
C LYS A 31 -3.91 -13.54 -20.51
N SER A 32 -4.45 -12.36 -20.21
CA SER A 32 -3.76 -11.09 -20.44
C SER A 32 -3.25 -10.48 -19.14
N TYR A 33 -1.98 -10.05 -19.15
CA TYR A 33 -1.28 -9.52 -18.00
C TYR A 33 -0.77 -8.10 -18.30
N LEU A 34 -1.01 -7.16 -17.38
CA LEU A 34 -0.42 -5.83 -17.46
C LEU A 34 0.98 -5.85 -16.83
N VAL A 35 2.01 -5.59 -17.62
CA VAL A 35 3.42 -5.63 -17.21
C VAL A 35 4.01 -4.23 -17.23
N ARG A 36 4.78 -3.88 -16.20
CA ARG A 36 5.53 -2.61 -16.11
C ARG A 36 6.96 -2.91 -15.68
N LEU A 37 7.93 -2.30 -16.37
CA LEU A 37 9.35 -2.41 -16.03
C LEU A 37 9.78 -1.20 -15.21
N LEU A 38 10.53 -1.45 -14.14
CA LEU A 38 11.09 -0.43 -13.25
C LEU A 38 12.61 -0.56 -13.20
N THR A 39 13.31 0.55 -12.95
CA THR A 39 14.76 0.52 -12.69
C THR A 39 15.05 -0.17 -11.36
N TYR A 40 16.17 -0.89 -11.30
CA TYR A 40 16.69 -1.39 -10.04
C TYR A 40 17.03 -0.22 -9.10
N LEU A 41 16.60 -0.33 -7.84
CA LEU A 41 16.96 0.63 -6.80
C LEU A 41 18.10 0.02 -5.96
N PRO A 42 19.32 0.57 -6.00
CA PRO A 42 20.44 0.02 -5.25
C PRO A 42 20.21 0.17 -3.74
N GLY A 43 20.60 -0.85 -2.98
CA GLY A 43 20.50 -0.86 -1.53
C GLY A 43 20.44 -2.28 -0.98
N ARG A 44 20.32 -2.38 0.34
CA ARG A 44 20.06 -3.65 1.04
C ARG A 44 18.68 -3.59 1.68
N PRO A 45 17.82 -4.60 1.51
CA PRO A 45 16.56 -4.70 2.23
C PRO A 45 16.77 -4.58 3.73
N ILE A 46 15.87 -3.85 4.42
CA ILE A 46 15.95 -3.65 5.87
C ILE A 46 15.90 -4.99 6.62
N ALA A 47 15.18 -5.98 6.07
CA ALA A 47 15.09 -7.32 6.64
C ALA A 47 16.44 -8.10 6.66
N GLU A 48 17.42 -7.68 5.86
CA GLU A 48 18.73 -8.33 5.74
C GLU A 48 19.82 -7.69 6.60
N ILE A 49 19.51 -6.60 7.31
CA ILE A 49 20.46 -5.87 8.13
C ILE A 49 20.06 -5.91 9.61
N PRO A 50 21.02 -5.95 10.56
CA PRO A 50 20.71 -5.85 11.97
C PRO A 50 19.96 -4.56 12.31
N ILE A 51 18.89 -4.69 13.08
CA ILE A 51 18.10 -3.54 13.53
C ILE A 51 18.89 -2.79 14.60
N SER A 52 19.01 -1.47 14.43
CA SER A 52 19.63 -0.56 15.41
C SER A 52 18.70 0.61 15.72
N PRO A 53 18.83 1.26 16.90
CA PRO A 53 18.07 2.45 17.23
C PRO A 53 18.24 3.57 16.18
N GLN A 54 19.44 3.75 15.64
CA GLN A 54 19.72 4.73 14.58
C GLN A 54 18.96 4.40 13.29
N LEU A 55 18.90 3.13 12.89
CA LEU A 55 18.16 2.72 11.70
C LEU A 55 16.66 3.00 11.87
N LEU A 56 16.09 2.69 13.04
CA LEU A 56 14.69 2.99 13.35
C LEU A 56 14.40 4.50 13.30
N TYR A 57 15.32 5.32 13.81
CA TYR A 57 15.22 6.77 13.73
C TYR A 57 15.19 7.28 12.28
N GLU A 58 16.10 6.80 11.42
CA GLU A 58 16.13 7.20 10.00
C GLU A 58 14.89 6.72 9.22
N ILE A 59 14.37 5.53 9.51
CA ILE A 59 13.11 5.03 8.94
C ILE A 59 11.95 5.97 9.33
N GLY A 60 11.84 6.31 10.62
CA GLY A 60 10.81 7.24 11.11
C GLY A 60 10.91 8.62 10.45
N LYS A 61 12.13 9.16 10.35
CA LYS A 61 12.39 10.45 9.67
C LYS A 61 12.00 10.42 8.20
N LEU A 62 12.32 9.33 7.48
CA LEU A 62 11.93 9.13 6.08
C LEU A 62 10.41 9.06 5.93
N ALA A 63 9.73 8.26 6.78
CA ALA A 63 8.29 8.13 6.77
C ALA A 63 7.59 9.48 7.04
N ALA A 64 8.06 10.24 8.03
CA ALA A 64 7.53 11.57 8.34
C ALA A 64 7.74 12.56 7.18
N LYS A 65 8.90 12.52 6.51
CA LYS A 65 9.18 13.34 5.32
C LYS A 65 8.23 12.98 4.17
N LEU A 66 8.00 11.69 3.94
CA LEU A 66 7.08 11.21 2.92
C LEU A 66 5.65 11.67 3.21
N ASP A 67 5.17 11.50 4.44
CA ASP A 67 3.84 11.96 4.87
C ASP A 67 3.64 13.45 4.61
N LYS A 68 4.57 14.29 5.08
CA LYS A 68 4.54 15.76 4.85
C LYS A 68 4.58 16.14 3.38
N THR A 69 5.30 15.37 2.56
CA THR A 69 5.36 15.61 1.12
C THR A 69 4.01 15.29 0.46
N LEU A 70 3.43 14.14 0.82
CA LEU A 70 2.17 13.68 0.28
C LEU A 70 1.01 14.60 0.66
N GLN A 71 1.05 15.27 1.82
CA GLN A 71 0.05 16.30 2.17
C GLN A 71 -0.07 17.43 1.13
N LYS A 72 0.97 17.70 0.35
CA LYS A 72 0.96 18.73 -0.71
C LYS A 72 0.68 18.15 -2.10
N PHE A 73 0.47 16.84 -2.21
CA PHE A 73 0.22 16.18 -3.48
C PHE A 73 -1.18 16.49 -3.99
N HIS A 74 -1.26 17.05 -5.20
CA HIS A 74 -2.51 17.36 -5.88
C HIS A 74 -2.40 16.87 -7.33
N HIS A 75 -3.44 16.18 -7.81
CA HIS A 75 -3.50 15.70 -9.19
C HIS A 75 -4.96 15.70 -9.67
N PRO A 76 -5.28 16.11 -10.91
CA PRO A 76 -6.67 16.16 -11.42
C PRO A 76 -7.41 14.82 -11.34
N LYS A 77 -6.69 13.71 -11.41
CA LYS A 77 -7.22 12.33 -11.33
C LYS A 77 -7.01 11.67 -9.97
N LEU A 78 -6.87 12.44 -8.89
CA LEU A 78 -6.65 11.88 -7.55
C LEU A 78 -7.74 10.89 -7.15
N SER A 79 -9.00 11.22 -7.47
CA SER A 79 -10.17 10.37 -7.20
C SER A 79 -10.11 9.02 -7.90
N SER A 80 -9.33 8.85 -8.97
CA SER A 80 -9.12 7.55 -9.62
C SER A 80 -8.33 6.57 -8.75
N LEU A 81 -7.64 7.06 -7.71
CA LEU A 81 -6.96 6.21 -6.74
C LEU A 81 -7.90 5.68 -5.66
N HIS A 82 -9.04 6.37 -5.42
CA HIS A 82 -9.99 6.03 -4.37
C HIS A 82 -10.65 4.68 -4.66
N ARG A 83 -10.25 3.67 -3.90
CA ARG A 83 -10.76 2.30 -4.03
C ARG A 83 -11.57 1.95 -2.79
N LYS A 84 -12.88 2.19 -2.85
CA LYS A 84 -13.81 2.10 -1.70
C LYS A 84 -13.65 0.83 -0.87
N ASN A 85 -13.48 -0.34 -1.50
CA ASN A 85 -13.37 -1.63 -0.82
C ASN A 85 -11.95 -2.22 -0.87
N PHE A 86 -10.92 -1.39 -1.08
CA PHE A 86 -9.54 -1.85 -1.05
C PHE A 86 -9.16 -2.26 0.37
N ILE A 87 -8.82 -3.54 0.55
CA ILE A 87 -8.57 -4.13 1.88
C ILE A 87 -7.39 -3.49 2.63
N TRP A 88 -6.48 -2.82 1.91
CA TRP A 88 -5.33 -2.11 2.48
C TRP A 88 -5.64 -0.64 2.82
N ASN A 89 -6.89 -0.19 2.68
CA ASN A 89 -7.32 1.09 3.23
C ASN A 89 -7.71 0.90 4.69
N LEU A 90 -7.13 1.67 5.61
CA LEU A 90 -7.40 1.55 7.05
C LEU A 90 -8.87 1.82 7.42
N LYS A 91 -9.62 2.59 6.61
CA LYS A 91 -11.07 2.76 6.80
C LYS A 91 -11.84 1.44 6.66
N ASN A 92 -11.25 0.47 5.99
CA ASN A 92 -11.84 -0.83 5.66
C ASN A 92 -11.42 -1.95 6.62
N VAL A 93 -10.84 -1.64 7.79
CA VAL A 93 -10.57 -2.64 8.84
C VAL A 93 -11.77 -3.55 9.13
N PRO A 94 -13.04 -3.08 9.17
CA PRO A 94 -14.20 -3.96 9.31
C PRO A 94 -14.32 -5.07 8.26
N LEU A 95 -13.79 -4.86 7.04
CA LEU A 95 -13.83 -5.90 5.99
C LEU A 95 -12.97 -7.12 6.35
N LEU A 96 -12.10 -7.02 7.35
CA LEU A 96 -11.25 -8.12 7.80
C LEU A 96 -12.02 -9.22 8.53
N GLU A 97 -13.23 -8.94 9.04
CA GLU A 97 -14.06 -9.93 9.73
C GLU A 97 -14.33 -11.17 8.88
N LYS A 98 -14.54 -10.98 7.58
CA LYS A 98 -14.79 -12.08 6.64
C LYS A 98 -13.58 -13.01 6.46
N TYR A 99 -12.40 -12.63 6.95
CA TYR A 99 -11.16 -13.40 6.85
C TYR A 99 -10.69 -13.97 8.19
N LEU A 100 -11.44 -13.77 9.29
CA LEU A 100 -11.06 -14.27 10.62
C LEU A 100 -10.89 -15.79 10.67
N TYR A 101 -11.60 -16.51 9.79
CA TYR A 101 -11.48 -17.97 9.68
C TYR A 101 -10.05 -18.44 9.39
N VAL A 102 -9.22 -17.61 8.73
CA VAL A 102 -7.82 -17.93 8.39
C VAL A 102 -6.95 -18.07 9.64
N LEU A 103 -7.31 -17.39 10.73
CA LEU A 103 -6.55 -17.43 11.98
C LEU A 103 -6.79 -18.71 12.79
N GLY A 104 -7.80 -19.52 12.47
CA GLY A 104 -8.21 -20.66 13.31
C GLY A 104 -8.77 -20.22 14.67
N GLN A 105 -8.96 -21.16 15.60
CA GLN A 105 -9.41 -20.85 16.97
C GLN A 105 -8.23 -20.72 17.91
N ASN A 106 -7.74 -19.49 18.10
CA ASN A 106 -6.65 -19.19 19.03
C ASN A 106 -6.73 -17.74 19.55
N ARG A 107 -5.88 -17.44 20.52
CA ARG A 107 -5.76 -16.12 21.14
C ARG A 107 -5.55 -14.96 20.14
N ASN A 108 -4.87 -15.19 19.01
CA ASN A 108 -4.67 -14.14 18.02
C ASN A 108 -6.00 -13.76 17.36
N ARG A 109 -6.89 -14.72 17.13
CA ARG A 109 -8.23 -14.45 16.59
C ARG A 109 -9.04 -13.56 17.52
N GLU A 110 -9.06 -13.87 18.82
CA GLU A 110 -9.78 -13.08 19.83
C GLU A 110 -9.26 -11.64 19.89
N ILE A 111 -7.94 -11.45 19.82
CA ILE A 111 -7.31 -10.13 19.78
C ILE A 111 -7.74 -9.36 18.52
N VAL A 112 -7.68 -10.00 17.36
CA VAL A 112 -8.05 -9.35 16.09
C VAL A 112 -9.55 -8.99 16.08
N GLU A 113 -10.43 -9.88 16.54
CA GLU A 113 -11.86 -9.62 16.70
C GLU A 113 -12.11 -8.41 17.61
N HIS A 114 -11.42 -8.37 18.76
CA HIS A 114 -11.52 -7.25 19.69
C HIS A 114 -11.05 -5.93 19.08
N VAL A 115 -9.91 -5.92 18.39
CA VAL A 115 -9.38 -4.72 17.71
C VAL A 115 -10.33 -4.23 16.62
N ILE A 116 -10.92 -5.13 15.84
CA ILE A 116 -11.92 -4.75 14.82
C ILE A 116 -13.16 -4.14 15.49
N HIS A 117 -13.64 -4.73 16.59
CA HIS A 117 -14.77 -4.20 17.33
C HIS A 117 -14.49 -2.79 17.88
N LEU A 118 -13.35 -2.58 18.54
CA LEU A 118 -12.92 -1.25 19.02
C LEU A 118 -12.80 -0.25 17.86
N PHE A 119 -12.26 -0.66 16.71
CA PHE A 119 -12.15 0.22 15.55
C PHE A 119 -13.53 0.70 15.07
N LYS A 120 -14.54 -0.18 15.04
CA LYS A 120 -15.91 0.17 14.66
C LYS A 120 -16.53 1.17 15.64
N GLU A 121 -16.39 0.94 16.93
CA GLU A 121 -16.99 1.81 17.96
C GLU A 121 -16.29 3.16 18.05
N GLU A 122 -14.96 3.17 18.08
CA GLU A 122 -14.18 4.35 18.47
C GLU A 122 -13.64 5.17 17.29
N VAL A 123 -13.35 4.51 16.16
CA VAL A 123 -12.70 5.16 15.00
C VAL A 123 -13.70 5.48 13.91
N MET A 124 -14.60 4.56 13.55
CA MET A 124 -15.56 4.81 12.46
C MET A 124 -16.51 5.97 12.77
N THR A 125 -16.93 6.11 14.03
CA THR A 125 -17.78 7.23 14.47
C THR A 125 -17.11 8.60 14.31
N LYS A 126 -15.77 8.62 14.24
CA LYS A 126 -14.96 9.83 14.14
C LYS A 126 -14.24 9.96 12.78
N LEU A 127 -14.58 9.13 11.79
CA LEU A 127 -13.78 8.99 10.57
C LEU A 127 -13.62 10.30 9.80
N SER A 128 -14.64 11.15 9.82
CA SER A 128 -14.65 12.48 9.18
C SER A 128 -13.70 13.48 9.84
N HIS A 129 -13.26 13.25 11.07
CA HIS A 129 -12.29 14.09 11.78
C HIS A 129 -10.83 13.71 11.45
N PHE A 130 -10.60 12.55 10.84
CA PHE A 130 -9.27 12.13 10.42
C PHE A 130 -8.97 12.60 9.01
N ARG A 131 -7.70 12.92 8.75
CA ARG A 131 -7.22 13.20 7.40
C ARG A 131 -7.31 11.93 6.55
N GLU A 132 -7.90 12.04 5.36
CA GLU A 132 -7.92 10.92 4.42
C GLU A 132 -6.53 10.63 3.85
N CYS A 133 -6.23 9.35 3.66
CA CYS A 133 -5.10 8.96 2.83
C CYS A 133 -5.39 9.29 1.35
N ILE A 134 -4.33 9.47 0.57
CA ILE A 134 -4.41 9.77 -0.88
C ILE A 134 -5.06 8.63 -1.70
N ASN A 135 -5.19 7.44 -1.11
CA ASN A 135 -5.54 6.19 -1.79
C ASN A 135 -6.81 5.56 -1.22
#